data_AF-A0A2S9GHE8-F1
#
_entry.id   AF-A0A2S9GHE8-F1
#
_cell.length_a   1.000
_cell.length_b   1.000
_cell.length_c   1.000
_cell.angle_alpha   90.00
_cell.angle_beta   90.00
_cell.angle_gamma   90.00
#
_symmetry.space_group_name_H-M   'P 1'
#
loop_
_entity.id
_entity.type
_entity.pdbx_description
1 polymer ?
#
loop_
_entity_poly.entity_id
_entity_poly.type
_entity_poly.pdbx_seq_one_letter_code
_entity_poly.pdbx_strand_id
1 'polypeptide(L)'
;TDPEFREKVFELIDVAFAQRRKTSRNAFAEWAGSGNESASRLPAASIDPSRRGETLSIKEFVRLLQRSDDWHVVDKGEADSTVSA
;
A
#
# COMPACT_ATOMS: atom_id res chain seq x y z
N THR A 1 -12.47 -17.04 -2.05
CA THR A 1 -11.71 -15.82 -1.78
C THR A 1 -10.43 -16.24 -1.14
N ASP A 2 -9.29 -15.80 -1.67
CA ASP A 2 -7.97 -16.07 -1.11
C ASP A 2 -7.82 -15.34 0.25
N PRO A 3 -7.60 -16.05 1.36
CA PRO A 3 -7.43 -15.44 2.68
C PRO A 3 -6.21 -14.51 2.75
N GLU A 4 -5.08 -14.88 2.15
CA GLU A 4 -3.84 -14.10 2.21
C GLU A 4 -3.99 -12.77 1.48
N PHE A 5 -4.59 -12.79 0.29
CA PHE A 5 -4.92 -11.56 -0.43
C PHE A 5 -5.82 -10.64 0.40
N ARG A 6 -6.81 -11.20 1.10
CA ARG A 6 -7.73 -10.42 1.94
C ARG A 6 -7.00 -9.75 3.11
N GLU A 7 -6.07 -10.46 3.74
CA GLU A 7 -5.24 -9.91 4.83
C GLU A 7 -4.40 -8.74 4.34
N LYS A 8 -3.71 -8.89 3.21
CA LYS A 8 -2.94 -7.79 2.58
C LYS A 8 -3.80 -6.56 2.24
N VAL A 9 -5.04 -6.76 1.80
CA VAL A 9 -5.97 -5.64 1.58
C VAL A 9 -6.31 -4.93 2.89
N PHE A 10 -6.52 -5.68 3.98
CA PHE A 10 -6.78 -5.09 5.30
C PHE A 10 -5.58 -4.31 5.84
N GLU A 11 -4.35 -4.83 5.68
CA GLU A 11 -3.14 -4.09 6.04
C GLU A 11 -3.06 -2.74 5.30
N LEU A 12 -3.42 -2.71 4.02
CA LEU A 12 -3.46 -1.48 3.22
C LEU A 12 -4.50 -0.48 3.75
N ILE A 13 -5.66 -0.99 4.20
CA ILE A 13 -6.69 -0.18 4.84
C ILE A 13 -6.16 0.39 6.16
N ASP A 14 -5.50 -0.42 6.99
CA ASP A 14 -4.92 0.04 8.26
C ASP A 14 -3.87 1.13 8.04
N VAL A 15 -3.01 1.00 7.02
CA VAL A 15 -2.05 2.04 6.61
C VAL A 15 -2.76 3.36 6.28
N ALA A 16 -3.84 3.31 5.50
CA ALA A 16 -4.63 4.50 5.17
C ALA A 16 -5.26 5.15 6.40
N PHE A 17 -5.91 4.35 7.25
CA PHE A 17 -6.64 4.85 8.42
C PHE A 17 -5.73 5.30 9.57
N ALA A 18 -4.48 4.81 9.63
CA ALA A 18 -3.45 5.32 10.54
C ALA A 18 -2.96 6.73 10.14
N GLN A 19 -3.19 7.17 8.90
CA GLN A 19 -2.60 8.38 8.32
C GLN A 19 -3.65 9.40 7.82
N ARG A 20 -4.79 9.55 8.51
CA ARG A 20 -5.99 10.33 8.06
C ARG A 20 -5.80 11.79 7.64
N ARG A 21 -4.66 12.40 7.98
CA ARG A 21 -4.32 13.78 7.62
C ARG A 21 -3.36 13.90 6.44
N LYS A 22 -2.85 12.78 5.94
CA LYS A 22 -1.92 12.72 4.82
C LYS A 22 -2.69 12.48 3.52
N THR A 23 -2.11 12.98 2.43
CA THR A 23 -2.50 12.53 1.08
C THR A 23 -2.15 11.06 0.90
N SER A 24 -2.82 10.37 -0.01
CA SER A 24 -2.61 8.94 -0.28
C SER A 24 -1.16 8.68 -0.67
N ARG A 25 -0.53 9.59 -1.45
CA ARG A 25 0.89 9.53 -1.76
C ARG A 25 1.75 9.38 -0.50
N ASN A 26 1.48 10.21 0.50
CA ASN A 26 2.27 10.26 1.73
C ASN A 26 1.86 9.19 2.75
N ALA A 27 0.61 8.73 2.71
CA ALA A 27 0.11 7.65 3.56
C ALA A 27 0.75 6.30 3.17
N PHE A 28 0.86 6.02 1.88
CA PHE A 28 1.39 4.76 1.35
C PHE A 28 2.88 4.76 1.03
N ALA A 29 3.61 5.86 1.33
CA ALA A 29 5.02 5.99 0.96
C ALA A 29 5.91 4.87 1.52
N GLU A 30 5.68 4.46 2.78
CA GLU A 30 6.44 3.39 3.41
C GLU A 30 6.05 2.02 2.85
N TRP A 31 4.74 1.75 2.73
CA TRP A 31 4.23 0.51 2.15
C TRP A 31 4.71 0.30 0.70
N ALA A 32 4.75 1.37 -0.10
CA ALA A 32 5.23 1.31 -1.47
C ALA A 32 6.77 1.29 -1.59
N GLY A 33 7.52 1.41 -0.48
CA GLY A 33 8.98 1.52 -0.46
C GLY A 33 9.52 2.94 -0.66
N SER A 34 8.77 3.83 -1.33
CA SER A 34 9.06 5.27 -1.32
C SER A 34 7.85 6.13 -1.68
N GLY A 35 7.96 7.45 -1.46
CA GLY A 35 6.95 8.40 -1.95
C GLY A 35 6.83 8.47 -3.48
N ASN A 36 7.88 8.11 -4.21
CA ASN A 36 7.85 8.07 -5.68
C ASN A 36 7.15 6.80 -6.19
N GLU A 37 7.41 5.67 -5.53
CA GLU A 37 6.69 4.41 -5.81
C GLU A 37 5.21 4.55 -5.51
N SER A 38 4.86 5.13 -4.36
CA SER A 38 3.46 5.44 -4.01
C SER A 38 2.80 6.34 -5.06
N ALA A 39 3.49 7.40 -5.51
CA ALA A 39 3.00 8.30 -6.56
C ALA A 39 2.84 7.61 -7.93
N SER A 40 3.55 6.52 -8.20
CA SER A 40 3.46 5.75 -9.44
C SER A 40 2.35 4.70 -9.39
N ARG A 41 2.21 4.00 -8.25
CA ARG A 41 1.22 2.94 -8.04
C ARG A 41 -0.22 3.47 -7.94
N LEU A 42 -0.43 4.63 -7.31
CA LEU A 42 -1.77 5.20 -7.12
C LEU A 42 -2.47 5.52 -8.47
N PRO A 43 -1.86 6.25 -9.43
CA PRO A 43 -2.46 6.46 -10.74
C PRO A 43 -2.64 5.16 -11.54
N ALA A 44 -1.72 4.19 -11.41
CA ALA A 44 -1.86 2.88 -12.05
C ALA A 44 -3.11 2.11 -11.55
N ALA A 45 -3.58 2.41 -10.34
CA ALA A 45 -4.83 1.91 -9.76
C ALA A 45 -6.03 2.86 -9.97
N SER A 46 -5.88 3.91 -10.77
CA SER A 46 -6.87 4.96 -11.00
C SER A 46 -7.26 5.74 -9.74
N ILE A 47 -6.28 6.01 -8.87
CA ILE A 47 -6.44 6.77 -7.63
C ILE A 47 -5.67 8.09 -7.74
N ASP A 48 -6.35 9.20 -7.43
CA ASP A 48 -5.70 10.51 -7.29
C ASP A 48 -4.79 10.51 -6.05
N PRO A 49 -3.46 10.73 -6.20
CA PRO A 49 -2.52 10.73 -5.08
C PRO A 49 -2.77 11.82 -4.03
N SER A 50 -3.53 12.86 -4.36
CA SER A 50 -3.86 13.99 -3.48
C SER A 50 -5.01 13.69 -2.50
N ARG A 51 -5.88 12.71 -2.82
CA ARG A 51 -6.97 12.26 -1.94
C ARG A 51 -6.41 11.75 -0.62
N ARG A 52 -7.19 11.83 0.45
CA ARG A 52 -6.83 11.20 1.73
C ARG A 52 -7.06 9.69 1.66
N GLY A 53 -6.16 8.90 2.26
CA GLY A 53 -6.18 7.45 2.15
C GLY A 53 -7.48 6.82 2.69
N GLU A 54 -8.06 7.39 3.75
CA GLU A 54 -9.30 6.90 4.35
C GLU A 54 -10.55 7.15 3.48
N THR A 55 -10.43 7.94 2.41
CA THR A 55 -11.54 8.20 1.46
C THR A 55 -11.59 7.20 0.32
N LEU A 56 -10.65 6.26 0.26
CA LEU A 56 -10.63 5.22 -0.77
C LEU A 56 -11.71 4.17 -0.49
N SER A 57 -12.34 3.70 -1.55
CA SER A 57 -13.28 2.59 -1.51
C SER A 57 -12.55 1.24 -1.43
N ILE A 58 -13.22 0.20 -0.95
CA ILE A 58 -12.67 -1.17 -0.92
C ILE A 58 -12.17 -1.61 -2.31
N LYS A 59 -12.90 -1.24 -3.38
CA LYS A 59 -12.50 -1.54 -4.76
C LYS A 59 -11.20 -0.83 -5.16
N GLU A 60 -10.92 0.35 -4.61
CA GLU A 60 -9.66 1.06 -4.83
C GLU A 60 -8.49 0.39 -4.11
N PHE A 61 -8.67 -0.05 -2.86
CA PHE A 61 -7.64 -0.82 -2.15
C PHE A 61 -7.29 -2.12 -2.87
N VAL A 62 -8.30 -2.87 -3.31
CA VAL A 62 -8.10 -4.11 -4.08
C VAL A 62 -7.33 -3.84 -5.37
N ARG A 63 -7.72 -2.81 -6.14
CA ARG A 63 -7.00 -2.45 -7.38
C ARG A 63 -5.57 -1.98 -7.12
N LEU A 64 -5.34 -1.26 -6.03
CA LEU A 64 -4.01 -0.79 -5.65
C LEU A 64 -3.08 -1.96 -5.34
N LEU A 65 -3.55 -2.94 -4.57
CA LEU A 65 -2.77 -4.15 -4.28
C LEU A 65 -2.48 -4.95 -5.56
N GLN A 66 -3.51 -5.26 -6.36
CA GLN A 66 -3.37 -6.04 -7.59
C GLN A 66 -2.39 -5.41 -8.60
N ARG A 67 -2.39 -4.08 -8.74
CA ARG A 67 -1.46 -3.38 -9.64
C ARG A 67 -0.06 -3.21 -9.07
N SER A 68 0.12 -3.47 -7.78
CA SER A 68 1.41 -3.41 -7.10
C SER A 68 2.12 -4.77 -7.08
N ASP A 69 1.40 -5.88 -7.26
CA ASP A 69 2.02 -7.22 -7.39
C ASP A 69 2.88 -7.33 -8.66
N ASP A 70 2.56 -6.56 -9.72
CA ASP A 70 3.41 -6.38 -10.91
C ASP A 70 4.72 -5.62 -10.59
N TRP A 71 4.77 -4.95 -9.43
CA TRP A 71 5.85 -4.07 -8.98
C TRP A 71 6.49 -4.65 -7.73
N HIS A 72 7.31 -5.71 -7.88
CA HIS A 72 8.10 -6.37 -6.82
C HIS A 72 7.85 -5.81 -5.41
N VAL A 73 6.82 -6.34 -4.74
CA VAL A 73 6.60 -6.07 -3.32
C VAL A 73 7.75 -6.76 -2.60
N VAL A 74 8.75 -5.98 -2.19
CA VAL A 74 9.79 -6.50 -1.28
C VAL A 74 9.08 -6.80 0.03
N ASP A 75 8.95 -8.08 0.33
CA ASP A 75 8.27 -8.55 1.52
C ASP A 75 8.97 -7.96 2.75
N LYS A 76 8.26 -7.12 3.51
CA LYS A 76 8.77 -6.56 4.77
C LYS A 76 8.60 -7.62 5.87
N GLY A 77 9.24 -8.76 5.66
CA GLY A 77 9.27 -9.92 6.57
C GLY A 77 10.65 -10.56 6.71
N GLU A 78 11.59 -10.31 5.79
CA GLU A 78 12.91 -10.97 5.79
C GLU A 78 14.08 -10.05 6.20
N ALA A 79 13.80 -8.80 6.59
CA ALA A 79 14.84 -7.86 7.03
C ALA A 79 15.23 -7.99 8.51
N ASP A 80 14.51 -8.79 9.31
CA ASP A 80 14.72 -8.86 10.78
C ASP A 80 15.45 -10.14 11.26
N SER A 81 15.99 -10.95 10.34
CA SER A 81 16.66 -12.23 10.67
C SER A 81 18.19 -12.27 10.46
N THR A 82 18.84 -11.16 10.06
CA THR A 82 20.30 -11.15 9.79
C THR A 82 21.16 -10.40 10.84
N VAL A 83 20.67 -10.18 12.06
CA VAL A 83 21.53 -9.71 13.18
C VAL A 83 21.61 -10.78 14.29
N SER A 84 22.21 -11.92 13.95
CA SER A 84 22.93 -12.79 14.89
C SER A 84 23.67 -13.88 14.12
N ALA A 85 24.93 -13.60 13.78
CA ALA A 85 26.02 -14.58 13.61
C ALA A 85 27.35 -13.84 13.79
#